data_AF-A0A2E2I9C7-F1
#
_entry.id   AF-A0A2E2I9C7-F1
#
_cell.length_a   1.000
_cell.length_b   1.000
_cell.length_c   1.000
_cell.angle_alpha   90.00
_cell.angle_beta   90.00
_cell.angle_gamma   90.00
#
_symmetry.space_group_name_H-M   'P 1'
#
loop_
_entity.id
_entity.type
_entity.pdbx_description
1 polymer ?
#
loop_
_entity_poly.entity_id
_entity_poly.type
_entity_poly.pdbx_seq_one_letter_code
_entity_poly.pdbx_strand_id
1 'polypeptide(L)'
;MDFSTIGAEDSIEEATNRIKGTECLVVFGSSDTIVGVITELELSRKGTLCKQVMELDILVMTAKDTDKVELWKPKYVVVHDGIHEPLSVSRGP
;
A
#
# COMPACT_ATOMS: atom_id res chain seq x y z
N MET A 1 -1.13 3.17 -10.81
CA MET A 1 -1.71 4.17 -9.91
C MET A 1 -0.58 5.06 -9.44
N ASP A 2 -0.79 6.37 -9.42
CA ASP A 2 0.16 7.29 -8.77
C ASP A 2 0.14 7.05 -7.26
N PHE A 3 1.31 6.92 -6.64
CA PHE A 3 1.40 6.60 -5.23
C PHE A 3 2.47 7.42 -4.51
N SER A 4 2.33 7.52 -3.20
CA SER A 4 3.38 7.95 -2.28
C SER A 4 3.58 6.90 -1.20
N THR A 5 4.52 7.12 -0.27
CA THR A 5 4.84 6.19 0.81
C THR A 5 4.56 6.81 2.17
N ILE A 6 4.18 5.97 3.15
CA ILE A 6 3.92 6.38 4.53
C ILE A 6 4.26 5.24 5.50
N GLY A 7 4.56 5.57 6.76
CA GLY A 7 4.78 4.60 7.82
C GLY A 7 3.48 4.10 8.45
N ALA A 8 3.48 2.85 8.89
CA ALA A 8 2.37 2.21 9.60
C ALA A 8 2.03 2.90 10.93
N GLU A 9 3.03 3.53 11.56
CA GLU A 9 2.90 4.27 12.82
C GLU A 9 2.62 5.77 12.61
N ASP A 10 2.52 6.24 11.37
CA ASP A 10 2.13 7.62 11.09
C ASP A 10 0.64 7.83 11.35
N SER A 11 0.26 9.08 11.62
CA SER A 11 -1.13 9.45 11.89
C SER A 11 -1.97 9.46 10.61
N ILE A 12 -3.29 9.27 10.78
CA ILE A 12 -4.25 9.42 9.67
C ILE A 12 -4.24 10.86 9.12
N GLU A 13 -3.94 11.86 9.95
CA GLU A 13 -3.83 13.25 9.51
C GLU A 13 -2.69 13.42 8.50
N GLU A 14 -1.52 12.84 8.77
CA GLU A 14 -0.40 12.82 7.83
C GLU A 14 -0.78 12.10 6.54
N ALA A 15 -1.41 10.93 6.65
CA ALA A 15 -1.91 10.19 5.48
C ALA A 15 -2.89 11.01 4.63
N THR A 16 -3.80 11.73 5.28
CA THR A 16 -4.79 12.59 4.62
C THR A 16 -4.15 13.75 3.89
N ASN A 17 -3.04 14.29 4.41
CA ASN A 17 -2.30 15.33 3.71
C ASN A 17 -1.47 14.77 2.56
N ARG A 18 -0.84 13.62 2.77
CA ARG A 18 0.10 13.01 1.81
C ARG A 18 -0.59 12.38 0.61
N ILE A 19 -1.83 11.90 0.78
CA ILE A 19 -2.61 11.35 -0.33
C ILE A 19 -3.04 12.44 -1.32
N LYS A 20 -3.12 13.72 -0.90
CA LYS A 20 -3.52 14.84 -1.76
C LYS A 20 -2.53 14.97 -2.92
N GLY A 21 -2.93 14.54 -4.11
CA GLY A 21 -2.09 14.54 -5.31
C GLY A 21 -1.56 13.17 -5.74
N THR A 22 -2.00 12.09 -5.09
CA THR A 22 -1.75 10.70 -5.50
C THR A 22 -3.03 9.89 -5.36
N GLU A 23 -3.08 8.69 -5.95
CA GLU A 23 -4.25 7.80 -5.86
C GLU A 23 -4.20 6.89 -4.62
N CYS A 24 -3.01 6.62 -4.09
CA CYS A 24 -2.83 5.77 -2.91
C CYS A 24 -1.51 6.01 -2.17
N LEU A 25 -1.42 5.52 -0.93
CA LEU A 25 -0.21 5.46 -0.14
C LEU A 25 0.21 4.01 0.09
N VAL A 26 1.48 3.69 -0.15
CA VAL A 26 2.10 2.41 0.23
C VAL A 26 2.57 2.51 1.67
N VAL A 27 2.14 1.57 2.51
CA VAL A 27 2.39 1.59 3.95
C VAL A 27 3.58 0.68 4.30
N PHE A 28 4.55 1.24 5.01
CA PHE A 28 5.72 0.54 5.53
C PHE A 28 5.60 0.20 7.01
N GLY A 29 5.89 -1.05 7.38
CA GLY A 29 6.00 -1.49 8.76
C GLY A 29 7.35 -1.15 9.39
N SER A 30 7.57 -1.59 10.63
CA SER A 30 8.76 -1.28 11.44
C SER A 30 10.09 -1.87 10.92
N SER A 31 10.07 -2.66 9.85
CA SER A 31 11.27 -3.30 9.26
C SER A 31 11.40 -3.00 7.76
N ASP A 32 10.93 -1.81 7.35
CA ASP A 32 10.90 -1.38 5.94
C ASP A 32 10.17 -2.38 5.02
N THR A 33 9.27 -3.17 5.59
CA THR A 33 8.42 -4.10 4.85
C THR A 33 7.15 -3.40 4.42
N ILE A 34 6.75 -3.58 3.16
CA ILE A 34 5.45 -3.13 2.68
C ILE A 34 4.38 -4.01 3.33
N VAL A 35 3.46 -3.40 4.06
CA VAL A 35 2.43 -4.11 4.85
C VAL A 35 1.01 -3.80 4.44
N GLY A 36 0.79 -2.72 3.67
CA GLY A 36 -0.54 -2.31 3.27
C GLY A 36 -0.57 -1.20 2.24
N VAL A 37 -1.77 -0.88 1.78
CA VAL A 37 -2.06 0.27 0.92
C VAL A 37 -3.22 1.08 1.50
N ILE A 38 -3.16 2.40 1.45
CA ILE A 38 -4.25 3.30 1.85
C ILE A 38 -4.73 4.05 0.62
N THR A 39 -6.04 4.00 0.35
CA THR A 39 -6.70 4.92 -0.59
C THR A 39 -7.61 5.89 0.17
N GLU A 40 -8.22 6.84 -0.54
CA GLU A 40 -9.24 7.73 0.06
C GLU A 40 -10.38 6.95 0.72
N LEU A 41 -10.69 5.74 0.24
CA LEU A 41 -11.68 4.86 0.85
C LEU A 41 -11.26 4.42 2.26
N GLU A 42 -10.01 3.99 2.43
CA GLU A 42 -9.48 3.54 3.71
C GLU A 42 -9.39 4.69 4.72
N LEU A 43 -9.08 5.91 4.27
CA LEU A 43 -9.04 7.10 5.13
C LEU A 43 -10.41 7.47 5.74
N SER A 44 -11.51 7.02 5.13
CA SER A 44 -12.85 7.20 5.71
C SER A 44 -13.13 6.29 6.92
N ARG A 45 -12.28 5.28 7.17
CA ARG A 45 -12.40 4.36 8.31
C ARG A 45 -11.95 5.03 9.60
N LYS A 46 -12.50 4.59 10.74
CA LYS A 46 -12.09 5.10 12.06
C LYS A 46 -10.75 4.51 12.48
N GLY A 47 -9.78 5.36 12.80
CA GLY A 47 -8.50 4.99 13.40
C GLY A 47 -7.72 6.21 13.86
N THR A 48 -6.56 5.98 14.44
CA THR A 48 -5.59 7.04 14.79
C THR A 48 -4.32 6.91 13.95
N LEU A 49 -3.92 5.67 13.65
CA LEU A 49 -2.68 5.33 12.94
C LEU A 49 -2.98 4.63 11.61
N CYS A 50 -2.09 4.80 10.64
CA CYS A 50 -2.19 4.22 9.29
C CYS A 50 -2.40 2.70 9.32
N LYS A 51 -1.70 1.98 10.20
CA LYS A 51 -1.84 0.51 10.35
C LYS A 51 -3.25 0.04 10.70
N GLN A 52 -4.09 0.91 11.24
CA GLN A 52 -5.45 0.56 11.67
C GLN A 52 -6.47 0.68 10.52
N VAL A 53 -6.13 1.43 9.47
CA VAL A 53 -7.06 1.75 8.38
C VAL A 53 -6.64 1.18 7.03
N MET A 54 -5.36 0.84 6.85
CA MET A 54 -4.82 0.29 5.60
C MET A 54 -5.55 -0.96 5.10
N GLU A 55 -5.59 -1.13 3.79
CA GLU A 55 -5.95 -2.37 3.14
C GLU A 55 -4.78 -3.36 3.24
N LEU A 56 -5.10 -4.57 3.69
CA LEU A 56 -4.14 -5.67 3.89
C LEU A 56 -4.28 -6.74 2.80
N ASP A 57 -5.36 -6.70 2.03
CA ASP A 57 -5.55 -7.54 0.85
C ASP A 57 -4.68 -7.04 -0.31
N ILE A 58 -3.37 -7.22 -0.12
CA ILE A 58 -2.33 -6.80 -1.04
C ILE A 58 -1.40 -7.97 -1.36
N LEU A 59 -0.88 -7.98 -2.59
CA LEU A 59 0.24 -8.83 -2.98
C LEU A 59 1.47 -7.98 -3.20
N VAL A 60 2.47 -8.17 -2.35
CA VAL A 60 3.80 -7.59 -2.51
C VAL A 60 4.67 -8.60 -3.26
N MET A 61 5.21 -8.20 -4.41
CA MET A 61 5.99 -9.11 -5.25
C MET A 61 7.06 -8.40 -6.08
N THR A 62 7.98 -9.17 -6.65
CA THR A 62 8.91 -8.64 -7.65
C THR A 62 8.28 -8.72 -9.05
N ALA A 63 8.85 -8.01 -10.02
CA ALA A 63 8.39 -8.06 -11.41
C ALA A 63 8.48 -9.45 -12.07
N LYS A 64 9.13 -10.44 -11.42
CA LYS A 64 9.28 -11.81 -11.90
C LYS A 64 8.19 -12.75 -11.41
N ASP A 65 7.39 -12.35 -10.43
CA ASP A 65 6.47 -13.21 -9.68
C ASP A 65 5.00 -13.12 -10.17
N THR A 66 4.79 -12.82 -11.45
CA THR A 66 3.46 -12.44 -11.98
C THR A 66 2.40 -13.54 -11.88
N ASP A 67 2.79 -14.81 -11.85
CA ASP A 67 1.88 -15.96 -11.76
C ASP A 67 1.04 -15.97 -10.47
N LYS A 68 1.51 -15.30 -9.41
CA LYS A 68 0.83 -15.25 -8.11
C LYS A 68 -0.41 -14.36 -8.13
N VAL A 69 -0.48 -13.38 -9.05
CA VAL A 69 -1.60 -12.43 -9.14
C VAL A 69 -2.91 -13.14 -9.47
N GLU A 70 -2.90 -13.97 -10.52
CA GLU A 70 -4.08 -14.72 -10.95
C GLU A 70 -4.52 -15.78 -9.93
N LEU A 71 -3.56 -16.35 -9.21
CA LEU A 71 -3.82 -17.38 -8.22
C LEU A 71 -4.49 -16.80 -6.96
N TRP A 72 -4.00 -15.66 -6.46
CA TRP A 72 -4.45 -15.10 -5.18
C TRP A 72 -5.52 -14.03 -5.32
N LYS A 73 -5.65 -13.41 -6.51
CA LYS A 73 -6.63 -12.35 -6.81
C LYS A 73 -6.69 -11.27 -5.73
N PRO A 74 -5.55 -10.66 -5.38
CA PRO A 74 -5.47 -9.63 -4.34
C PRO A 74 -6.23 -8.38 -4.77
N LYS A 75 -6.66 -7.52 -3.84
CA LYS A 75 -7.25 -6.22 -4.25
C LYS A 75 -6.22 -5.26 -4.85
N TYR A 76 -5.01 -5.27 -4.29
CA TYR A 76 -3.91 -4.44 -4.78
C TYR A 76 -2.65 -5.28 -5.00
N VAL A 77 -1.86 -4.87 -5.97
CA VAL A 77 -0.56 -5.43 -6.27
C VAL A 77 0.48 -4.33 -6.10
N VAL A 78 1.50 -4.58 -5.29
CA VAL A 78 2.65 -3.69 -5.11
C VAL A 78 3.88 -4.41 -5.64
N VAL A 79 4.45 -3.88 -6.73
CA VAL A 79 5.70 -4.40 -7.30
C VAL A 79 6.85 -3.64 -6.66
N HIS A 80 7.85 -4.37 -6.14
CA HIS A 80 9.08 -3.78 -5.59
C HIS A 80 10.33 -4.28 -6.34
N ASP A 81 11.45 -3.59 -6.11
CA ASP A 81 12.73 -3.79 -6.78
C ASP A 81 13.54 -5.03 -6.34
N GLY A 82 13.02 -5.81 -5.38
CA GLY A 82 13.72 -6.92 -4.74
C GLY A 82 14.47 -6.57 -3.45
N ILE A 83 14.63 -5.27 -3.13
CA ILE A 83 15.34 -4.81 -1.93
C ILE A 83 14.39 -4.20 -0.90
N HIS A 84 13.30 -3.54 -1.31
CA HIS A 84 12.08 -3.15 -0.53
C HIS A 84 11.44 -1.85 -1.07
N GLU A 85 11.94 -1.27 -2.17
CA GLU A 85 11.40 -0.02 -2.72
C GLU A 85 10.22 -0.30 -3.66
N PRO A 86 9.02 0.28 -3.42
CA PRO A 86 7.88 0.13 -4.30
C PRO A 86 8.14 0.85 -5.62
N LEU A 87 8.00 0.12 -6.73
CA LEU A 87 8.14 0.63 -8.08
C LEU A 87 6.79 0.98 -8.70
N SER A 88 5.75 0.20 -8.40
CA SER A 88 4.42 0.43 -8.94
C SER A 88 3.31 -0.18 -8.08
N VAL A 89 2.15 0.48 -8.09
CA VAL A 89 0.91 -0.03 -7.48
C VAL A 89 -0.17 -0.15 -8.55
N SER A 90 -0.87 -1.28 -8.57
CA SER A 90 -2.05 -1.51 -9.41
C SER A 90 -3.17 -2.17 -8.63
N ARG A 91 -4.39 -2.08 -9.17
CA ARG A 91 -5.51 -2.94 -8.75
C ARG A 91 -5.22 -4.38 -9.19
N GLY A 92 -5.68 -5.36 -8.42
CA GLY A 92 -5.70 -6.74 -8.87
C GLY A 92 -6.78 -7.04 -9.92
N PRO A 93 -6.83 -8.28 -10.42
CA PRO A 93 -7.70 -8.71 -11.51
C PRO A 93 -9.19 -8.81 -11.12
#